data_AF-A0A7X8BM16-F1
#
_entry.id   AF-A0A7X8BM16-F1
#
_cell.length_a   1.000
_cell.length_b   1.000
_cell.length_c   1.000
_cell.angle_alpha   90.00
_cell.angle_beta   90.00
_cell.angle_gamma   90.00
#
_symmetry.space_group_name_H-M   'P 1'
#
loop_
_entity.id
_entity.type
_entity.pdbx_description
1 polymer ?
#
loop_
_entity_poly.entity_id
_entity_poly.type
_entity_poly.pdbx_seq_one_letter_code
_entity_poly.pdbx_strand_id
1 'polypeptide(L)'
;MKKFSTLRWWIILPIYVLVDVLATGAGMGVPFFCILLGFPVGWFLARRHLLSSNEIGQVLKKTLRDSLIASGITFVGMTGLWLPAAAEFFHPGANIRNFGIPMILYEPLPSFVSWLALMIIISPFLQLLAAVFASFLTVMRRTARHETNQG
;
A
#
# COMPACT_ATOMS: atom_id res chain seq x y z
N MET A 1 -26.53 -3.52 -6.99
CA MET A 1 -25.09 -3.72 -6.69
C MET A 1 -24.24 -4.25 -7.88
N LYS A 2 -24.70 -4.14 -9.14
CA LYS A 2 -23.94 -4.57 -10.35
C LYS A 2 -22.89 -3.55 -10.86
N LYS A 3 -22.86 -2.32 -10.33
CA LYS A 3 -22.06 -1.21 -10.90
C LYS A 3 -20.54 -1.33 -10.73
N PHE A 4 -20.04 -2.06 -9.73
CA PHE A 4 -18.61 -2.12 -9.43
C PHE A 4 -17.86 -3.25 -10.16
N SER A 5 -18.55 -4.27 -10.70
CA SER A 5 -17.88 -5.37 -11.41
C SER A 5 -17.45 -5.02 -12.83
N THR A 6 -18.05 -3.98 -13.43
CA THR A 6 -17.77 -3.57 -14.82
C THR A 6 -16.67 -2.52 -14.94
N LEU A 7 -16.15 -1.99 -13.82
CA LEU A 7 -15.11 -0.98 -13.88
C LEU A 7 -13.84 -1.61 -14.47
N ARG A 8 -13.38 -1.05 -15.59
CA ARG A 8 -12.26 -1.61 -16.37
C ARG A 8 -10.92 -1.18 -15.74
N TRP A 9 -9.88 -1.99 -15.90
CA TRP A 9 -8.58 -1.80 -15.22
C TRP A 9 -7.88 -0.47 -15.56
N TRP A 10 -8.00 -0.01 -16.81
CA TRP A 10 -7.53 1.31 -17.27
C TRP A 10 -8.13 2.52 -16.54
N ILE A 11 -9.25 2.37 -15.81
CA ILE A 11 -9.84 3.43 -14.98
C ILE A 11 -9.39 3.27 -13.53
N ILE A 12 -9.32 2.04 -13.04
CA ILE A 12 -8.94 1.72 -11.65
C ILE A 12 -7.49 2.12 -11.39
N LEU A 13 -6.58 1.82 -12.32
CA LEU A 13 -5.15 2.05 -12.15
C LEU A 13 -4.82 3.56 -12.01
N PRO A 14 -5.27 4.47 -12.89
CA PRO A 14 -5.03 5.90 -12.70
C PRO A 14 -5.64 6.48 -11.43
N ILE A 15 -6.85 6.03 -11.06
CA ILE A 15 -7.49 6.46 -9.80
C ILE A 15 -6.65 6.02 -8.61
N TYR A 16 -6.19 4.77 -8.60
CA TYR A 16 -5.32 4.26 -7.55
C TYR A 16 -4.03 5.08 -7.46
N VAL A 17 -3.34 5.30 -8.59
CA VAL A 17 -2.09 6.09 -8.62
C VAL A 17 -2.32 7.51 -8.10
N LEU A 18 -3.40 8.16 -8.53
CA LEU A 18 -3.74 9.50 -8.05
C LEU A 18 -3.96 9.51 -6.52
N VAL A 19 -4.74 8.55 -6.00
CA VAL A 19 -5.00 8.44 -4.57
C VAL A 19 -3.73 8.08 -3.79
N ASP A 20 -2.87 7.22 -4.34
CA ASP A 20 -1.60 6.81 -3.73
C ASP A 20 -0.60 7.97 -3.67
N VAL A 21 -0.50 8.78 -4.73
CA VAL A 21 0.29 10.01 -4.75
C VAL A 21 -0.24 11.02 -3.72
N LEU A 22 -1.57 11.21 -3.66
CA LEU A 22 -2.18 12.08 -2.65
C LEU A 22 -1.94 11.56 -1.23
N ALA A 23 -2.04 10.26 -0.99
CA ALA A 23 -1.76 9.64 0.30
C ALA A 23 -0.29 9.82 0.70
N THR A 24 0.61 9.71 -0.27
CA THR A 24 2.05 9.91 -0.08
C THR A 24 2.37 11.38 0.24
N GLY A 25 1.74 12.33 -0.46
CA GLY A 25 1.97 13.77 -0.24
C GLY A 25 1.23 14.36 0.95
N ALA A 26 0.05 13.85 1.29
CA ALA A 26 -0.73 14.31 2.45
C ALA A 26 -0.16 13.80 3.78
N GLY A 27 0.62 12.73 3.76
CA GLY A 27 1.43 12.29 4.89
C GLY A 27 2.64 13.19 5.04
N MET A 28 2.50 14.33 5.74
CA MET A 28 3.61 15.19 6.15
C MET A 28 4.57 14.42 7.06
N GLY A 29 5.46 13.63 6.45
CA GLY A 29 6.52 12.88 7.10
C GLY A 29 6.24 11.40 7.37
N VAL A 30 5.03 10.83 7.31
CA VAL A 30 4.90 9.36 7.49
C VAL A 30 3.92 8.82 6.47
N PRO A 31 4.24 7.72 5.77
CA PRO A 31 3.40 7.12 4.72
C PRO A 31 2.25 6.30 5.35
N PHE A 32 1.69 6.83 6.44
CA PHE A 32 0.59 6.25 7.19
C PHE A 32 -0.66 6.11 6.32
N PHE A 33 -0.96 7.11 5.49
CA PHE A 33 -2.08 7.04 4.57
C PHE A 33 -1.90 5.99 3.47
N CYS A 34 -0.66 5.73 3.02
CA CYS A 34 -0.36 4.65 2.07
C CYS A 34 -0.63 3.29 2.72
N ILE A 35 -0.18 3.09 3.96
CA ILE A 35 -0.48 1.87 4.74
C ILE A 35 -2.00 1.70 4.89
N LEU A 36 -2.71 2.77 5.28
CA LEU A 36 -4.16 2.74 5.42
C LEU A 36 -4.89 2.47 4.10
N LEU A 37 -4.36 2.96 2.97
CA LEU A 37 -4.89 2.71 1.64
C LEU A 37 -4.88 1.21 1.28
N GLY A 38 -3.98 0.42 1.90
CA GLY A 38 -3.98 -1.03 1.78
C GLY A 38 -5.32 -1.68 2.14
N PHE A 39 -5.99 -1.21 3.20
CA PHE A 39 -7.28 -1.78 3.63
C PHE A 39 -8.41 -1.67 2.59
N PRO A 40 -8.78 -0.47 2.09
CA PRO A 40 -9.82 -0.34 1.07
C PRO A 40 -9.42 -1.01 -0.25
N VAL A 41 -8.13 -1.01 -0.61
CA VAL A 41 -7.63 -1.71 -1.80
C VAL A 41 -7.86 -3.21 -1.68
N GLY A 42 -7.42 -3.82 -0.59
CA GLY A 42 -7.61 -5.25 -0.35
C GLY A 42 -9.09 -5.67 -0.33
N TRP A 43 -9.92 -4.91 0.38
CA TRP A 43 -11.37 -5.13 0.38
C TRP A 43 -11.97 -5.05 -1.02
N PHE A 44 -11.59 -4.04 -1.81
CA PHE A 44 -12.10 -3.84 -3.16
C PHE A 44 -11.68 -4.98 -4.10
N LEU A 45 -10.41 -5.36 -4.08
CA LEU A 45 -9.86 -6.45 -4.89
C LEU A 45 -10.55 -7.78 -4.56
N ALA A 46 -10.62 -8.15 -3.28
CA ALA A 46 -11.27 -9.38 -2.86
C ALA A 46 -12.74 -9.41 -3.27
N ARG A 47 -13.50 -8.31 -3.06
CA ARG A 47 -14.89 -8.21 -3.51
C ARG A 47 -15.03 -8.39 -5.02
N ARG A 48 -14.15 -7.75 -5.79
CA ARG A 48 -14.18 -7.85 -7.26
C ARG A 48 -13.91 -9.27 -7.72
N HIS A 49 -12.92 -9.94 -7.16
CA HIS A 49 -12.57 -11.31 -7.53
C HIS A 49 -13.63 -12.33 -7.10
N LEU A 50 -14.29 -12.13 -5.95
CA LEU A 50 -15.45 -12.92 -5.51
C LEU A 50 -16.68 -12.79 -6.42
N LEU A 51 -16.75 -11.77 -7.28
CA LEU A 51 -17.81 -11.64 -8.30
C LEU A 51 -17.45 -12.38 -9.59
N SER A 52 -16.17 -12.71 -9.80
CA SER A 52 -15.66 -13.34 -11.02
C SER A 52 -15.36 -14.84 -10.83
N SER A 53 -15.19 -15.31 -9.59
CA SER A 53 -14.88 -16.69 -9.27
C SER A 53 -15.51 -17.08 -7.94
N ASN A 54 -16.09 -18.28 -7.87
CA ASN A 54 -16.53 -18.90 -6.62
C ASN A 54 -15.41 -19.68 -5.93
N GLU A 55 -14.29 -19.95 -6.61
CA GLU A 55 -13.17 -20.69 -6.04
C GLU A 55 -12.27 -19.76 -5.21
N ILE A 56 -12.25 -19.98 -3.88
CA ILE A 56 -11.51 -19.17 -2.91
C ILE A 56 -10.01 -19.13 -3.22
N GLY A 57 -9.41 -20.26 -3.60
CA GLY A 57 -7.99 -20.34 -3.95
C GLY A 57 -7.60 -19.37 -5.08
N GLN A 58 -8.41 -19.32 -6.14
CA GLN A 58 -8.21 -18.37 -7.23
C GLN A 58 -8.38 -16.91 -6.81
N VAL A 59 -9.38 -16.64 -5.95
CA VAL A 59 -9.62 -15.29 -5.42
C VAL A 59 -8.42 -14.81 -4.62
N LEU A 60 -7.89 -15.63 -3.71
CA LEU A 60 -6.71 -15.30 -2.91
C LEU A 60 -5.48 -15.09 -3.78
N LYS A 61 -5.22 -15.97 -4.75
CA LYS A 61 -4.07 -15.84 -5.67
C LYS A 61 -4.13 -14.55 -6.50
N LYS A 62 -5.29 -14.24 -7.07
CA LYS A 62 -5.48 -12.99 -7.84
C LYS A 62 -5.35 -11.76 -6.96
N THR A 63 -5.89 -11.82 -5.74
CA THR A 63 -5.82 -10.70 -4.80
C THR A 63 -4.41 -10.46 -4.29
N LEU A 64 -3.63 -11.51 -4.03
CA LEU A 64 -2.22 -11.40 -3.67
C LEU A 64 -1.41 -10.76 -4.79
N ARG A 65 -1.60 -11.23 -6.03
CA ARG A 65 -0.95 -10.64 -7.21
C ARG A 65 -1.29 -9.16 -7.38
N ASP A 66 -2.58 -8.81 -7.31
CA ASP A 66 -3.02 -7.43 -7.51
C ASP A 66 -2.59 -6.52 -6.34
N SER A 67 -2.53 -7.04 -5.11
CA SER A 67 -1.97 -6.32 -3.95
C SER A 67 -0.46 -6.11 -4.09
N LEU A 68 0.27 -7.08 -4.63
CA LEU A 68 1.71 -6.95 -4.94
C LEU A 68 1.96 -5.87 -5.99
N ILE A 69 1.12 -5.81 -7.04
CA ILE A 69 1.20 -4.76 -8.05
C ILE A 69 0.94 -3.40 -7.41
N ALA A 70 -0.10 -3.28 -6.59
CA ALA A 70 -0.44 -2.05 -5.87
C ALA A 70 0.73 -1.58 -4.98
N SER A 71 1.27 -2.45 -4.12
CA SER A 71 2.44 -2.11 -3.30
C SER A 71 3.69 -1.82 -4.13
N GLY A 72 3.86 -2.48 -5.27
CA GLY A 72 4.97 -2.21 -6.20
C GLY A 72 4.90 -0.81 -6.80
N ILE A 73 3.70 -0.35 -7.15
CA ILE A 73 3.47 1.04 -7.61
C ILE A 73 3.87 2.01 -6.51
N THR A 74 3.41 1.79 -5.27
CA THR A 74 3.76 2.65 -4.13
C THR A 74 5.27 2.61 -3.85
N PHE A 75 5.91 1.44 -3.94
CA PHE A 75 7.36 1.30 -3.80
C PHE A 75 8.13 2.13 -4.83
N VAL A 76 7.72 2.07 -6.10
CA VAL A 76 8.33 2.89 -7.17
C VAL A 76 8.08 4.38 -6.92
N GLY A 77 6.88 4.76 -6.51
CA GLY A 77 6.54 6.14 -6.15
C GLY A 77 7.40 6.67 -5.00
N MET A 78 7.49 5.91 -3.91
CA MET A 78 8.31 6.25 -2.73
C MET A 78 9.79 6.34 -3.07
N THR A 79 10.29 5.41 -3.90
CA THR A 79 11.66 5.48 -4.41
C THR A 79 11.86 6.76 -5.20
N GLY A 80 10.99 7.08 -6.16
CA GLY A 80 11.12 8.31 -6.95
C GLY A 80 11.10 9.60 -6.11
N LEU A 81 10.32 9.62 -5.03
CA LEU A 81 10.19 10.78 -4.14
C LEU A 81 11.35 10.92 -3.16
N TRP A 82 11.83 9.81 -2.58
CA TRP A 82 12.82 9.84 -1.50
C TRP A 82 14.25 9.52 -1.95
N LEU A 83 14.46 8.99 -3.16
CA LEU A 83 15.79 8.74 -3.71
C LEU A 83 16.64 10.02 -3.86
N PRO A 84 16.10 11.20 -4.24
CA PRO A 84 16.86 12.44 -4.21
C PRO A 84 17.38 12.79 -2.81
N ALA A 85 16.60 12.53 -1.76
CA ALA A 85 17.07 12.71 -0.39
C ALA A 85 18.20 11.71 -0.07
N ALA A 86 18.10 10.45 -0.50
CA ALA A 86 19.18 9.48 -0.35
C ALA A 86 20.48 9.88 -1.08
N ALA A 87 20.42 10.72 -2.13
CA ALA A 87 21.62 11.21 -2.80
C ALA A 87 22.49 12.09 -1.87
N GLU A 88 21.93 12.66 -0.81
CA GLU A 88 22.66 13.47 0.16
C GLU A 88 23.75 12.69 0.92
N PHE A 89 23.69 11.35 0.95
CA PHE A 89 24.79 10.55 1.49
C PHE A 89 26.10 10.73 0.73
N PHE A 90 26.03 11.09 -0.55
CA PHE A 90 27.20 11.25 -1.41
C PHE A 90 27.72 12.70 -1.44
N HIS A 91 27.02 13.64 -0.79
CA HIS A 91 27.46 15.03 -0.72
C HIS A 91 28.30 15.28 0.54
N PRO A 92 29.58 15.71 0.40
CA PRO A 92 30.44 15.98 1.54
C PRO A 92 30.00 17.18 2.40
N GLY A 93 29.03 17.99 1.92
CA GLY A 93 28.43 19.12 2.65
C GLY A 93 27.03 18.85 3.21
N ALA A 94 26.54 17.61 3.18
CA ALA A 94 25.17 17.31 3.58
C ALA A 94 24.91 17.62 5.06
N ASN A 95 24.00 18.56 5.33
CA ASN A 95 23.57 18.88 6.70
C ASN A 95 22.39 18.01 7.12
N ILE A 96 22.66 16.74 7.39
CA ILE A 96 21.66 15.73 7.79
C ILE A 96 20.95 16.14 9.09
N ARG A 97 21.62 16.90 9.97
CA ARG A 97 21.05 17.36 11.24
C ARG A 97 19.89 18.34 11.06
N ASN A 98 19.91 19.15 10.01
CA ASN A 98 18.89 20.16 9.71
C ASN A 98 17.95 19.74 8.58
N PHE A 99 17.95 18.46 8.20
CA PHE A 99 17.14 17.94 7.09
C PHE A 99 15.64 17.87 7.40
N GLY A 100 15.23 18.17 8.63
CA GLY A 100 13.83 18.17 9.06
C GLY A 100 13.24 16.77 9.29
N ILE A 101 14.09 15.74 9.37
CA ILE A 101 13.67 14.35 9.57
C ILE A 101 13.57 14.03 11.07
N PRO A 102 12.53 13.31 11.51
CA PRO A 102 12.41 12.90 12.90
C PRO A 102 13.60 12.08 13.37
N MET A 103 14.08 12.39 14.56
CA MET A 103 15.12 11.62 15.25
C MET A 103 14.53 10.31 15.78
N ILE A 104 14.39 9.30 14.91
CA ILE A 104 13.96 7.95 15.29
C ILE A 104 15.00 7.30 16.21
N LEU A 105 16.27 7.57 15.96
CA LEU A 105 17.42 7.10 16.74
C LEU A 105 18.12 8.30 17.38
N TYR A 106 19.06 8.03 18.31
CA TYR A 106 19.77 9.10 19.02
C TYR A 106 20.67 9.95 18.11
N GLU A 107 21.22 9.33 17.06
CA GLU A 107 22.15 9.99 16.13
C GLU A 107 21.45 10.39 14.81
N PRO A 108 21.87 11.50 14.16
CA PRO A 108 21.25 11.99 12.92
C PRO A 108 21.37 11.03 11.74
N LEU A 109 22.54 10.42 11.56
CA LEU A 109 22.81 9.55 10.41
C LEU A 109 22.00 8.24 10.47
N PRO A 110 21.99 7.49 11.59
CA PRO A 110 21.11 6.32 11.72
C PRO A 110 19.63 6.68 11.60
N SER A 111 19.18 7.81 12.18
CA SER A 111 17.80 8.28 12.07
C SER A 111 17.40 8.50 10.61
N PHE A 112 18.29 9.09 9.83
CA PHE A 112 18.08 9.32 8.41
C PHE A 112 17.96 8.03 7.61
N VAL A 113 18.84 7.05 7.86
CA VAL A 113 18.76 5.72 7.23
C VAL A 113 17.46 5.01 7.60
N SER A 114 17.11 5.00 8.89
CA SER A 114 15.87 4.39 9.37
C SER A 114 14.63 5.04 8.76
N TRP A 115 14.66 6.36 8.58
CA TRP A 115 13.60 7.10 7.91
C TRP A 115 13.42 6.70 6.44
N LEU A 116 14.51 6.63 5.68
CA LEU A 116 14.45 6.20 4.28
C LEU A 116 13.99 4.75 4.16
N ALA A 117 14.47 3.86 5.03
CA ALA A 117 14.00 2.48 5.09
C ALA A 117 12.51 2.41 5.40
N LEU A 118 12.02 3.23 6.34
CA LEU A 118 10.60 3.34 6.66
C LEU A 118 9.79 3.75 5.44
N MET A 119 10.22 4.81 4.75
CA MET A 119 9.54 5.38 3.60
C MET A 119 9.50 4.45 2.39
N ILE A 120 10.66 3.94 1.99
CA ILE A 120 10.83 3.26 0.72
C ILE A 120 10.47 1.78 0.84
N ILE A 121 10.80 1.12 1.96
CA ILE A 121 10.72 -0.34 2.06
C ILE A 121 9.56 -0.75 2.97
N ILE A 122 9.59 -0.30 4.23
CA ILE A 122 8.66 -0.81 5.25
C ILE A 122 7.23 -0.43 4.90
N SER A 123 7.00 0.76 4.37
CA SER A 123 5.64 1.27 4.18
C SER A 123 4.89 0.63 3.02
N PRO A 124 5.48 0.49 1.81
CA PRO A 124 4.87 -0.33 0.75
C PRO A 124 4.65 -1.79 1.20
N PHE A 125 5.54 -2.34 2.01
CA PHE A 125 5.38 -3.68 2.57
C PHE A 125 4.22 -3.77 3.56
N LEU A 126 4.07 -2.81 4.47
CA LEU A 126 2.93 -2.74 5.39
C LEU A 126 1.61 -2.51 4.65
N GLN A 127 1.61 -1.74 3.57
CA GLN A 127 0.46 -1.58 2.68
C GLN A 127 0.06 -2.90 2.01
N LEU A 128 1.04 -3.69 1.55
CA LEU A 128 0.78 -5.04 1.04
C LEU A 128 0.13 -5.92 2.11
N LEU A 129 0.68 -5.94 3.33
CA LEU A 129 0.12 -6.72 4.44
C LEU A 129 -1.30 -6.27 4.79
N ALA A 130 -1.56 -4.96 4.84
CA ALA A 130 -2.88 -4.40 5.08
C ALA A 130 -3.88 -4.83 3.98
N ALA A 131 -3.45 -4.83 2.71
CA ALA A 131 -4.27 -5.27 1.59
C ALA A 131 -4.58 -6.77 1.66
N VAL A 132 -3.57 -7.62 1.91
CA VAL A 132 -3.77 -9.06 2.06
C VAL A 132 -4.69 -9.37 3.25
N PHE A 133 -4.48 -8.71 4.39
CA PHE A 133 -5.30 -8.87 5.58
C PHE A 133 -6.76 -8.45 5.35
N ALA A 134 -7.00 -7.28 4.78
CA ALA A 134 -8.35 -6.81 4.45
C ALA A 134 -9.06 -7.73 3.45
N SER A 135 -8.30 -8.29 2.51
CA SER A 135 -8.80 -9.26 1.53
C SER A 135 -9.26 -10.54 2.22
N PHE A 136 -8.43 -11.07 3.13
CA PHE A 136 -8.76 -12.25 3.93
C PHE A 136 -10.03 -12.05 4.76
N LEU A 137 -10.13 -10.93 5.50
CA LEU A 137 -11.34 -10.59 6.25
C LEU A 137 -12.58 -10.49 5.36
N THR A 138 -12.41 -9.98 4.14
CA THR A 138 -13.50 -9.84 3.17
C THR A 138 -14.02 -11.18 2.68
N VAL A 139 -13.10 -12.13 2.37
CA VAL A 139 -13.46 -13.50 1.99
C VAL A 139 -14.14 -14.22 3.15
N MET A 140 -13.55 -14.18 4.34
CA MET A 140 -14.08 -14.83 5.55
C MET A 140 -15.51 -14.36 5.88
N ARG A 141 -15.74 -13.03 5.87
CA ARG A 141 -17.08 -12.45 6.10
C ARG A 141 -18.10 -12.93 5.07
N ARG A 142 -17.68 -13.20 3.83
CA ARG A 142 -18.60 -13.67 2.78
C ARG A 142 -18.93 -15.15 2.94
N THR A 143 -17.94 -15.99 3.27
CA THR A 143 -18.16 -17.41 3.54
C THR A 143 -19.10 -17.60 4.73
N ALA A 144 -18.87 -16.90 5.85
CA ALA A 144 -19.73 -16.98 7.03
C ALA A 144 -21.20 -16.60 6.73
N ARG A 145 -21.43 -15.58 5.89
CA ARG A 145 -22.79 -15.20 5.46
C ARG A 145 -23.48 -16.25 4.59
N HIS A 146 -22.72 -17.02 3.81
CA HIS A 146 -23.29 -18.07 2.98
C HIS A 146 -23.77 -19.26 3.83
N GLU A 147 -23.06 -19.60 4.90
CA GLU A 147 -23.46 -20.65 5.85
C GLU A 147 -24.75 -20.27 6.61
N THR A 148 -24.88 -19.01 7.06
CA THR A 148 -26.07 -18.56 7.80
C THR A 148 -27.35 -18.53 6.95
N ASN A 149 -27.24 -18.34 5.63
CA ASN A 149 -28.40 -18.26 4.73
C ASN A 149 -28.88 -19.64 4.21
N GLN A 150 -28.18 -20.73 4.57
CA GLN A 150 -28.53 -22.10 4.16
C GLN A 150 -29.10 -22.96 5.29
N GLY A 151 -29.14 -22.45 6.54
CA GLY A 151 -29.82 -23.07 7.69
C GLY A 151 -31.15 -22.38 7.98
#